data_AF-E9GZY9-F1
#
_entry.id   AF-E9GZY9-F1
#
_cell.length_a   1.000
_cell.length_b   1.000
_cell.length_c   1.000
_cell.angle_alpha   90.00
_cell.angle_beta   90.00
_cell.angle_gamma   90.00
#
_symmetry.space_group_name_H-M   'P 1'
#
loop_
_entity.id
_entity.type
_entity.pdbx_description
1 polymer ?
#
loop_
_entity_poly.entity_id
_entity_poly.type
_entity_poly.pdbx_seq_one_letter_code
_entity_poly.pdbx_strand_id
1 'polypeptide(L)' 'GHTSFHGCERCNVVGRTKMKRRVFKSLNARLRTDASFRAERDKPHHKERTPLLNLGIDMVKCFPLDYMHLVCLGTFKRF' A
#
# COMPACT_ATOMS: atom_id res chain seq x y z
N GLY A 1 -15.42 -3.94 6.81
CA GLY A 1 -14.24 -3.84 5.93
C GLY A 1 -12.96 -3.78 6.74
N HIS A 2 -12.05 -4.74 6.56
CA HIS A 2 -10.76 -4.79 7.26
C HIS A 2 -9.76 -3.86 6.57
N THR A 3 -9.69 -2.60 7.00
CA THR A 3 -8.63 -1.69 6.54
C THR A 3 -7.40 -1.88 7.42
N SER A 4 -6.27 -2.29 6.84
CA SER A 4 -5.00 -2.44 7.57
C SER A 4 -4.45 -1.09 8.03
N PHE A 5 -3.53 -1.11 9.01
CA PHE A 5 -2.84 0.11 9.45
C PHE A 5 -1.93 0.68 8.35
N HIS A 6 -1.34 -0.20 7.54
CA HIS A 6 -0.51 0.13 6.37
C HIS A 6 -1.31 -0.16 5.10
N GLY A 7 -2.37 0.61 4.86
CA GLY A 7 -3.34 0.33 3.79
C GLY A 7 -3.01 0.91 2.42
N CYS A 8 -2.12 1.91 2.35
CA CYS A 8 -1.71 2.47 1.07
C CYS A 8 -0.59 1.63 0.47
N GLU A 9 -0.69 1.29 -0.82
CA GLU A 9 0.35 0.57 -1.56
C GLU A 9 1.45 1.50 -2.07
N ARG A 10 1.18 2.80 -2.23
CA ARG A 10 2.12 3.78 -2.81
C ARG A 10 2.90 4.62 -1.80
N CYS A 11 2.44 4.74 -0.56
CA CYS A 11 3.14 5.50 0.48
C CYS A 11 3.07 4.84 1.85
N ASN A 12 3.99 5.21 2.73
CA ASN A 12 4.11 4.63 4.08
C ASN A 12 3.14 5.23 5.10
N VAL A 13 1.99 5.78 4.67
CA VAL A 13 1.00 6.36 5.57
C VAL A 13 0.45 5.30 6.54
N VAL A 14 0.41 5.67 7.81
CA VAL A 14 -0.15 4.83 8.86
C VAL A 14 -1.54 5.34 9.23
N GLY A 15 -2.55 4.47 9.11
CA GLY A 15 -3.91 4.76 9.48
C GLY A 15 -4.09 4.83 11.00
N ARG A 16 -4.93 5.75 11.48
CA ARG A 16 -5.36 5.82 12.88
C ARG A 16 -6.81 5.38 13.00
N THR A 17 -7.15 4.69 14.08
CA THR A 17 -8.54 4.35 14.38
C THR A 17 -9.21 5.54 15.05
N LYS A 18 -10.32 6.02 14.48
CA LYS A 18 -11.23 7.00 15.08
C LYS A 18 -12.66 6.49 14.94
N MET A 19 -13.45 6.53 16.01
CA MET A 19 -14.87 6.11 15.99
C MET A 19 -15.08 4.74 15.31
N LYS A 20 -14.27 3.74 15.71
CA LYS A 20 -14.28 2.37 15.14
C LYS A 20 -14.00 2.29 13.62
N ARG A 21 -13.47 3.37 13.01
CA ARG A 21 -13.11 3.44 11.59
C ARG A 21 -11.62 3.76 11.42
N ARG A 22 -10.99 3.20 10.38
CA ARG A 22 -9.63 3.56 10.00
C ARG A 22 -9.63 4.83 9.15
N VAL A 23 -8.78 5.80 9.51
CA VAL A 23 -8.62 7.08 8.82
C VAL A 23 -7.14 7.34 8.56
N PHE A 24 -6.81 7.74 7.33
CA PHE A 24 -5.46 8.16 6.94
C PHE A 24 -5.46 9.68 6.80
N LYS A 25 -4.77 10.37 7.72
CA LYS A 25 -4.79 11.84 7.79
C LYS A 25 -3.57 12.51 7.17
N SER A 26 -2.44 11.80 7.07
CA SER A 26 -1.24 12.35 6.48
C SER A 26 -1.36 12.30 4.96
N LEU A 27 -1.43 13.46 4.34
CA LEU A 27 -1.44 13.62 2.88
C LEU A 27 -0.01 13.68 2.31
N ASN A 28 0.97 14.03 3.14
CA ASN A 28 2.38 14.19 2.78
C ASN A 28 3.24 13.00 3.26
N ALA A 29 2.68 11.80 3.24
CA ALA A 29 3.43 10.61 3.61
C ALA A 29 4.51 10.29 2.56
N ARG A 30 5.61 9.68 2.99
CA ARG A 30 6.73 9.37 2.10
C ARG A 30 6.29 8.33 1.08
N LEU A 31 6.50 8.63 -0.20
CA LEU A 31 6.24 7.70 -1.29
C LEU A 31 7.20 6.52 -1.22
N ARG A 32 6.69 5.35 -1.59
CA ARG A 32 7.53 4.18 -1.86
C ARG A 32 8.24 4.40 -3.18
N THR A 33 9.49 3.97 -3.21
CA THR A 33 10.36 3.99 -4.38
C THR A 33 10.91 2.60 -4.61
N ASP A 34 11.29 2.28 -5.84
CA ASP A 34 11.96 1.02 -6.17
C ASP A 34 13.16 0.75 -5.25
N ALA A 35 14.03 1.76 -5.07
CA ALA A 35 15.18 1.67 -4.18
C ALA A 35 14.79 1.37 -2.71
N SER A 36 13.76 2.03 -2.19
CA SER A 36 13.29 1.75 -0.83
C SER A 36 12.66 0.37 -0.67
N PHE A 37 12.02 -0.14 -1.72
CA PHE A 37 11.40 -1.47 -1.73
C PHE A 37 12.47 -2.57 -1.78
N ARG A 38 13.47 -2.42 -2.66
CA ARG A 38 14.60 -3.36 -2.77
C ARG A 38 15.49 -3.37 -1.52
N ALA A 39 15.58 -2.23 -0.82
CA ALA A 39 16.26 -2.14 0.46
C ALA A 39 15.39 -2.59 1.65
N GLU A 40 14.19 -3.12 1.41
CA GLU A 40 13.25 -3.63 2.41
C GLU A 40 12.97 -2.65 3.58
N ARG A 41 12.94 -1.34 3.28
CA ARG A 41 12.84 -0.30 4.32
C ARG A 41 11.47 -0.26 5.01
N ASP A 42 10.43 -0.77 4.37
CA ASP A 42 9.06 -0.81 4.90
C ASP A 42 8.68 -2.23 5.33
N LYS A 43 9.22 -2.69 6.47
CA LYS A 43 9.02 -4.06 6.97
C LYS A 43 7.55 -4.51 7.00
N PRO A 44 6.57 -3.69 7.44
CA PRO A 44 5.15 -4.07 7.38
C PRO A 44 4.60 -4.36 5.98
N HIS A 45 5.22 -3.81 4.93
CA HIS A 45 4.84 -4.02 3.54
C HIS A 45 5.50 -5.25 2.92
N HIS A 46 6.69 -5.62 3.41
CA HIS A 46 7.43 -6.79 2.95
C HIS A 46 7.04 -8.05 3.74
N LYS A 47 6.30 -8.94 3.10
CA LYS A 47 5.97 -10.26 3.67
C LYS A 47 7.04 -11.29 3.33
N GLU A 48 7.38 -11.37 2.04
CA GLU A 48 8.31 -12.34 1.50
C GLU A 48 9.06 -11.73 0.30
N ARG A 49 10.22 -12.30 -0.03
CA ARG A 49 10.97 -11.91 -1.22
C ARG A 49 10.38 -12.60 -2.45
N THR A 50 10.21 -11.83 -3.52
CA THR A 50 9.66 -12.31 -4.80
C THR A 50 10.76 -12.45 -5.85
N PRO A 51 10.71 -13.47 -6.74
CA PRO A 51 11.61 -13.58 -7.91
C PRO A 51 11.58 -12.34 -8.81
N LEU A 52 10.50 -11.55 -8.77
CA LEU A 52 10.36 -10.30 -9.52
C LEU A 52 11.42 -9.26 -9.12
N LEU A 53 12.01 -9.37 -7.92
CA LEU A 53 13.14 -8.53 -7.51
C LEU A 53 14.38 -8.70 -8.41
N ASN A 54 14.52 -9.82 -9.10
CA ASN A 54 15.65 -10.06 -10.00
C ASN A 54 15.45 -9.37 -11.37
N LEU A 55 14.24 -8.88 -11.66
CA LEU A 55 13.95 -8.13 -12.86
C LEU A 55 14.33 -6.66 -12.66
N GLY A 56 14.78 -6.00 -13.74
CA GLY A 56 15.11 -4.57 -13.76
C GLY A 56 13.90 -3.64 -13.81
N ILE A 57 12.76 -4.07 -13.27
CA ILE A 57 11.49 -3.31 -13.27
C ILE A 57 11.33 -2.52 -11.97
N ASP A 58 10.59 -1.41 -12.02
CA ASP A 58 10.26 -0.61 -10.84
C ASP A 58 9.18 -1.31 -10.01
N MET A 59 9.55 -1.75 -8.80
CA MET A 59 8.69 -2.55 -7.93
C MET A 59 7.45 -1.82 -7.40
N VAL A 60 7.36 -0.50 -7.58
CA VAL A 60 6.23 0.32 -7.12
C VAL A 60 5.37 0.80 -8.29
N LYS A 61 5.97 1.10 -9.45
CA LYS A 61 5.28 1.68 -10.60
C LYS A 61 4.81 0.67 -11.64
N CYS A 62 5.52 -0.46 -11.79
CA CYS A 62 5.17 -1.45 -12.82
C CYS A 62 3.95 -2.29 -12.48
N PHE A 63 3.48 -2.26 -11.23
CA PHE A 63 2.30 -3.00 -10.79
C PHE A 63 1.09 -2.05 -10.73
N PRO A 64 0.10 -2.21 -11.63
CA PRO A 64 -1.09 -1.37 -11.62
C PRO A 64 -1.94 -1.67 -10.39
N LEU A 65 -2.52 -0.61 -9.83
CA LEU A 65 -3.56 -0.75 -8.83
C LEU A 65 -4.85 -1.17 -9.52
N ASP A 66 -5.38 -2.34 -9.13
CA ASP A 66 -6.59 -2.88 -9.73
C ASP A 66 -7.82 -2.05 -9.32
N TYR A 67 -8.41 -1.39 -10.32
CA TYR A 67 -9.63 -0.60 -10.19
C TYR A 67 -10.80 -1.41 -9.61
N MET A 68 -10.94 -2.68 -9.99
CA MET A 68 -12.01 -3.55 -9.51
C MET A 68 -11.91 -3.76 -7.99
N HIS A 69 -10.71 -4.03 -7.48
CA HIS A 69 -10.50 -4.25 -6.05
C HIS A 69 -10.58 -2.97 -5.23
N LEU A 70 -10.04 -1.86 -5.75
CA LEU A 70 -10.00 -0.60 -5.02
C LEU A 70 -11.33 0.15 -5.03
N VAL A 71 -11.99 0.19 -6.19
CA VAL A 71 -13.19 1.00 -6.39
C VAL A 71 -14.42 0.10 -6.39
N CYS A 72 -14.59 -0.77 -7.39
CA CYS A 72 -15.81 -1.56 -7.54
C CYS A 72 -16.16 -2.41 -6.32
N LEU A 73 -15.15 -3.04 -5.69
CA LEU A 73 -15.33 -3.88 -4.50
C LEU A 73 -14.98 -3.15 -3.20
N GLY A 74 -13.94 -2.32 -3.22
CA GLY A 74 -13.39 -1.67 -2.03
C GLY A 74 -14.24 -0.51 -1.49
N THR A 75 -14.84 0.30 -2.36
CA THR A 75 -15.67 1.45 -1.94
C THR A 75 -17.16 1.11 -1.88
N PHE A 76 -17.69 0.32 -2.81
CA PHE A 76 -19.14 0.06 -2.87
C PHE A 76 -19.65 -0.94 -1.83
N LYS A 77 -18.82 -1.87 -1.33
CA LYS A 77 -19.20 -2.75 -0.19
C LYS A 77 -19.26 -2.02 1.16
N ARG A 78 -18.98 -0.72 1.18
CA ARG A 78 -18.88 0.11 2.39
C ARG A 78 -20.04 1.09 2.54
N PHE A 79 -20.88 1.19 1.51
CA PHE A 79 -22.16 1.89 1.54
C PHE A 79 -23.27 0.92 1.92
#